data_AF-A0A962YQJ1-F1
#
_entry.id   AF-A0A962YQJ1-F1
#
_cell.length_a   1.000
_cell.length_b   1.000
_cell.length_c   1.000
_cell.angle_alpha   90.00
_cell.angle_beta   90.00
_cell.angle_gamma   90.00
#
_symmetry.space_group_name_H-M   'P 1'
#
loop_
_entity.id
_entity.type
_entity.pdbx_description
1 polymer ?
#
loop_
_entity_poly.entity_id
_entity_poly.type
_entity_poly.pdbx_seq_one_letter_code
_entity_poly.pdbx_strand_id
1 'polypeptide(L)'
;MVLNAGQTVAEHHPWPRAVVTTEIWKTLSEGLAGGAWTLLGLWGEVSMVHLAVYESPINSPQPPFEKEGSHLSTPPPFEKGGWREAPGEFCIASLPCLDGRFPSVGRFHPPAQRLERTMTDLFGLQPMDAPDLRPWLDHGRWTVRHPLGAATAPTPPLPPYRFLPVEGESLHQIPVGPVHAGIIEPG
;
A
#
# COMPACT_ATOMS: atom_id res chain seq x y z
N MET A 1 -0.70 -17.97 7.94
CA MET A 1 0.55 -17.29 7.58
C MET A 1 0.81 -17.38 6.08
N VAL A 2 0.92 -16.24 5.40
CA VAL A 2 1.17 -16.10 3.94
C VAL A 2 2.43 -16.85 3.49
N LEU A 3 3.41 -16.99 4.39
CA LEU A 3 4.64 -17.73 4.16
C LEU A 3 4.43 -19.24 3.94
N ASN A 4 3.33 -19.82 4.43
CA ASN A 4 3.00 -21.24 4.18
C ASN A 4 2.41 -21.47 2.79
N ALA A 5 2.00 -20.41 2.10
CA ALA A 5 1.38 -20.50 0.79
C ALA A 5 2.39 -20.26 -0.36
N GLY A 6 3.47 -19.53 -0.11
CA GLY A 6 4.51 -19.22 -1.10
C GLY A 6 5.80 -20.03 -0.94
N GLN A 7 6.71 -19.92 -1.92
CA GLN A 7 8.06 -20.45 -1.81
C GLN A 7 8.93 -19.49 -1.00
N THR A 8 9.43 -19.93 0.16
CA THR A 8 10.30 -19.12 1.01
C THR A 8 11.62 -18.79 0.31
N VAL A 9 12.06 -17.54 0.46
CA VAL A 9 13.38 -17.09 0.01
C VAL A 9 14.34 -17.25 1.19
N ALA A 10 15.26 -18.19 1.08
CA ALA A 10 16.28 -18.43 2.09
C ALA A 10 17.13 -17.16 2.31
N GLU A 11 17.61 -16.98 3.55
CA GLU A 11 18.54 -15.92 3.93
C GLU A 11 18.03 -14.47 3.79
N HIS A 12 16.76 -14.25 3.46
CA HIS A 12 16.18 -12.91 3.47
C HIS A 12 15.89 -12.46 4.91
N HIS A 13 16.55 -11.38 5.35
CA HIS A 13 16.50 -10.87 6.72
C HIS A 13 16.43 -9.33 6.73
N PRO A 14 15.89 -8.70 7.80
CA PRO A 14 15.34 -9.32 9.01
C PRO A 14 13.95 -9.93 8.81
N TRP A 15 13.25 -9.58 7.73
CA TRP A 15 11.85 -10.00 7.52
C TRP A 15 11.75 -11.18 6.56
N PRO A 16 10.94 -12.20 6.89
CA PRO A 16 10.76 -13.35 6.01
C PRO A 16 10.10 -12.92 4.70
N ARG A 17 10.58 -13.52 3.60
CA ARG A 17 10.08 -13.27 2.24
C ARG A 17 9.63 -14.57 1.59
N ALA A 18 8.51 -14.52 0.89
CA ALA A 18 8.03 -15.62 0.06
C ALA A 18 7.72 -15.14 -1.37
N VAL A 19 8.11 -15.94 -2.36
CA VAL A 19 7.62 -15.80 -3.73
C VAL A 19 6.21 -16.42 -3.79
N VAL A 20 5.24 -15.66 -4.23
CA VAL A 20 3.83 -16.04 -4.20
C VAL A 20 3.25 -16.13 -5.61
N THR A 21 2.18 -16.91 -5.75
CA THR A 21 1.40 -16.97 -6.99
C THR A 21 0.43 -15.79 -7.08
N THR A 22 -0.16 -15.60 -8.25
CA THR A 22 -1.21 -14.60 -8.49
C THR A 22 -2.43 -14.80 -7.58
N GLU A 23 -2.79 -16.06 -7.27
CA GLU A 23 -3.90 -16.41 -6.39
C GLU A 23 -3.65 -15.91 -4.97
N ILE A 24 -2.47 -16.20 -4.42
CA ILE A 24 -2.08 -15.77 -3.08
C ILE A 24 -1.99 -14.24 -3.00
N TRP A 25 -1.46 -13.61 -4.04
CA TRP A 25 -1.42 -12.16 -4.16
C TRP A 25 -2.81 -11.50 -4.10
N LYS A 26 -3.81 -12.10 -4.77
CA LYS A 26 -5.20 -11.62 -4.70
C LYS A 26 -5.78 -11.79 -3.30
N THR A 27 -5.58 -12.93 -2.65
CA THR A 27 -6.01 -13.17 -1.26
C THR A 27 -5.41 -12.15 -0.29
N LEU A 28 -4.12 -11.83 -0.43
CA LEU A 28 -3.46 -10.78 0.33
C LEU A 28 -4.11 -9.42 0.13
N SER A 29 -4.38 -9.07 -1.13
CA SER A 29 -4.98 -7.79 -1.51
C SER A 29 -6.40 -7.63 -0.94
N GLU A 30 -7.21 -8.69 -0.97
CA GLU A 30 -8.54 -8.71 -0.36
C GLU A 30 -8.47 -8.66 1.18
N GLY A 31 -7.51 -9.37 1.78
CA GLY A 31 -7.28 -9.36 3.22
C GLY A 31 -6.85 -7.98 3.76
N LEU A 32 -6.14 -7.18 2.97
CA LEU A 32 -5.82 -5.78 3.29
C LEU A 32 -7.08 -4.89 3.35
N ALA A 33 -8.08 -5.16 2.52
CA ALA A 33 -9.36 -4.46 2.57
C ALA A 33 -10.20 -4.89 3.79
N GLY A 34 -10.13 -6.19 4.13
CA GLY A 34 -10.80 -6.77 5.30
C GLY A 34 -10.11 -6.49 6.64
N GLY A 35 -8.96 -5.81 6.64
CA GLY A 35 -8.19 -5.50 7.85
C GLY A 35 -7.46 -6.69 8.46
N ALA A 36 -7.44 -7.86 7.81
CA ALA A 36 -6.65 -9.01 8.25
C ALA A 36 -5.14 -8.68 8.25
N TRP A 37 -4.73 -7.78 7.35
CA TRP A 37 -3.37 -7.32 7.18
C TRP A 37 -3.31 -5.80 7.17
N THR A 38 -2.18 -5.25 7.59
CA THR A 38 -1.83 -3.84 7.41
C THR A 38 -0.78 -3.73 6.32
N LEU A 39 -1.02 -2.86 5.32
CA LEU A 39 -0.03 -2.54 4.29
C LEU A 39 1.11 -1.73 4.93
N LEU A 40 2.34 -2.23 4.82
CA LEU A 40 3.54 -1.51 5.23
C LEU A 40 4.31 -0.92 4.05
N GLY A 41 4.26 -1.59 2.90
CA GLY A 41 4.94 -1.14 1.70
C GLY A 41 4.53 -1.92 0.47
N LEU A 42 4.58 -1.27 -0.68
CA LEU A 42 4.38 -1.87 -2.00
C LEU A 42 5.41 -1.22 -2.93
N TRP A 43 6.27 -2.02 -3.53
CA TRP A 43 7.34 -1.56 -4.41
C TRP A 43 7.65 -2.59 -5.49
N GLY A 44 8.39 -2.16 -6.51
CA GLY A 44 8.70 -3.00 -7.66
C GLY A 44 10.17 -2.88 -8.04
N GLU A 45 10.62 -3.89 -8.76
CA GLU A 45 11.89 -3.95 -9.49
C GLU A 45 11.63 -4.57 -10.87
N VAL A 46 12.67 -4.73 -11.69
CA VAL A 46 12.51 -5.33 -13.01
C VAL A 46 11.91 -6.74 -12.87
N SER A 47 10.72 -6.92 -13.43
CA SER A 47 9.98 -8.19 -13.46
C SER A 47 9.48 -8.73 -12.12
N MET A 48 9.43 -7.91 -11.05
CA MET A 48 8.92 -8.34 -9.74
C MET A 48 8.24 -7.21 -8.98
N VAL A 49 7.16 -7.55 -8.26
CA VAL A 49 6.45 -6.66 -7.34
C VAL A 49 6.48 -7.26 -5.95
N HIS A 50 6.67 -6.43 -4.94
CA HIS A 50 6.75 -6.83 -3.54
C HIS A 50 5.72 -6.10 -2.70
N LEU A 51 5.12 -6.83 -1.78
CA LEU A 51 4.13 -6.35 -0.83
C LEU A 51 4.58 -6.72 0.57
N ALA A 52 4.86 -5.72 1.40
CA ALA A 52 5.13 -5.88 2.82
C ALA A 52 3.84 -5.71 3.62
N VAL A 53 3.53 -6.69 4.46
CA VAL A 53 2.34 -6.69 5.31
C VAL A 53 2.69 -7.03 6.76
N TYR A 54 1.82 -6.57 7.66
CA TYR A 54 1.83 -6.89 9.07
C TYR A 54 0.52 -7.55 9.49
N GLU A 55 0.62 -8.67 10.21
CA GLU A 55 -0.51 -9.29 10.90
C GLU A 55 -0.57 -8.81 12.34
N SER A 56 -1.66 -8.15 12.73
CA SER A 56 -1.89 -7.87 14.14
C SER A 56 -2.36 -9.13 14.86
N PRO A 57 -1.83 -9.47 16.04
CA PRO A 57 -2.33 -10.57 16.87
C PRO A 57 -3.80 -10.39 17.28
N ILE A 58 -4.30 -9.15 17.30
CA ILE A 58 -5.70 -8.83 17.63
C ILE A 58 -6.66 -9.24 16.49
N ASN A 59 -6.15 -9.36 15.26
CA ASN A 59 -6.92 -9.82 14.10
C ASN A 59 -6.95 -11.35 13.98
N SER A 60 -6.20 -12.07 14.82
CA SER A 60 -6.33 -13.52 14.95
C SER A 60 -7.63 -13.86 15.69
N PRO A 61 -8.39 -14.88 15.26
CA PRO A 61 -9.57 -15.32 16.00
C PRO A 61 -9.17 -15.70 17.43
N GLN A 62 -9.75 -15.03 18.42
CA GLN A 62 -9.57 -15.38 19.83
C GLN A 62 -10.12 -16.80 20.07
N PRO A 63 -9.41 -17.68 20.80
CA PRO A 63 -9.99 -18.95 21.22
C PRO A 63 -11.24 -18.68 22.07
N PRO A 64 -12.27 -19.54 22.01
CA PRO A 64 -13.48 -19.35 22.79
C PRO A 64 -13.12 -19.21 24.27
N PHE A 65 -13.67 -18.19 24.91
CA PHE A 65 -13.52 -17.98 26.35
C PHE A 65 -14.12 -19.19 27.08
N GLU A 66 -13.27 -20.06 27.64
CA GLU A 66 -13.72 -21.09 28.56
C GLU A 66 -14.33 -20.40 29.78
N LYS A 67 -15.65 -20.51 29.93
CA LYS A 67 -16.36 -20.02 31.11
C LYS A 67 -15.98 -20.90 32.29
N GLU A 68 -14.92 -20.53 33.00
CA GLU A 68 -14.68 -21.07 34.34
C GLU A 68 -15.75 -20.55 35.31
N GLY A 69 -16.08 -21.42 36.25
CA GLY A 69 -17.30 -21.42 37.04
C GLY A 69 -17.61 -20.13 37.80
N SER A 70 -18.90 -19.96 38.04
CA SER A 70 -19.54 -18.93 38.85
C SER A 70 -18.92 -18.80 40.26
N HIS A 71 -18.00 -17.85 40.42
CA HIS A 71 -17.74 -17.24 41.72
C HIS A 71 -17.44 -15.76 41.47
N LEU A 72 -18.24 -14.87 42.06
CA LEU A 72 -17.94 -13.44 42.12
C LEU A 72 -16.68 -13.24 42.98
N SER A 73 -15.52 -13.43 42.36
CA SER A 73 -14.25 -12.93 42.88
C SER A 73 -14.15 -11.46 42.45
N THR A 74 -13.87 -10.58 43.40
CA THR A 74 -13.56 -9.16 43.17
C THR A 74 -12.71 -9.00 41.90
N PRO A 75 -13.02 -8.05 41.00
CA PRO A 75 -12.16 -7.82 39.84
C PRO A 75 -10.75 -7.52 40.37
N PRO A 76 -9.69 -8.09 39.75
CA PRO A 76 -8.34 -7.72 40.12
C PRO A 76 -8.18 -6.21 39.98
N PRO A 77 -7.33 -5.57 40.80
CA PRO A 77 -7.03 -4.15 40.62
C PRO A 77 -6.62 -3.92 39.16
N PHE A 78 -7.00 -2.75 38.62
CA PHE A 78 -6.62 -2.31 37.28
C PHE A 78 -5.08 -2.25 37.24
N GLU A 79 -4.44 -3.37 36.92
CA GLU A 79 -3.01 -3.38 36.62
C GLU A 79 -2.84 -2.34 35.51
N LYS A 80 -1.89 -1.44 35.69
CA LYS A 80 -1.43 -0.55 34.63
C LYS A 80 -1.05 -1.46 33.47
N GLY A 81 -1.99 -1.70 32.56
CA GLY A 81 -1.83 -2.49 31.37
C GLY A 81 -0.76 -1.80 30.55
N GLY A 82 0.49 -2.17 30.78
CA GLY A 82 1.52 -1.98 29.80
C GLY A 82 0.97 -2.65 28.55
N TRP A 83 0.76 -1.87 27.50
CA TRP A 83 0.48 -2.39 26.18
C TRP A 83 1.62 -3.37 25.85
N ARG A 84 1.44 -4.65 26.15
CA ARG A 84 2.27 -5.70 25.59
C ARG A 84 1.69 -5.91 24.22
N GLU A 85 2.27 -5.24 23.23
CA GLU A 85 2.18 -5.70 21.84
C GLU A 85 2.61 -7.16 21.85
N ALA A 86 1.66 -8.09 21.67
CA ALA A 86 2.05 -9.39 21.15
C ALA A 86 2.75 -9.13 19.81
N PRO A 87 3.92 -9.74 19.54
CA PRO A 87 4.66 -9.44 18.33
C PRO A 87 3.79 -9.86 17.15
N GLY A 88 3.29 -8.90 16.38
CA GLY A 88 2.65 -9.23 15.11
C GLY A 88 3.67 -9.71 14.10
N GLU A 89 3.21 -10.47 13.12
CA GLU A 89 4.08 -11.10 12.13
C GLU A 89 4.25 -10.19 10.92
N PHE A 90 5.51 -9.82 10.64
CA PHE A 90 5.90 -9.10 9.44
C PHE A 90 6.27 -10.09 8.33
N CYS A 91 5.79 -9.89 7.11
CA CYS A 91 6.25 -10.67 5.96
C CYS A 91 6.26 -9.87 4.65
N ILE A 92 7.08 -10.32 3.70
CA ILE A 92 7.17 -9.79 2.35
C ILE A 92 6.70 -10.86 1.36
N ALA A 93 5.63 -10.57 0.62
CA ALA A 93 5.19 -11.37 -0.52
C ALA A 93 5.77 -10.78 -1.81
N SER A 94 6.36 -11.62 -2.67
CA SER A 94 6.93 -11.20 -3.95
C SER A 94 6.24 -11.91 -5.11
N LEU A 95 5.68 -11.16 -6.04
CA LEU A 95 5.01 -11.69 -7.23
C LEU A 95 5.91 -11.51 -8.46
N PRO A 96 6.31 -12.59 -9.14
CA PRO A 96 6.95 -12.51 -10.45
C PRO A 96 6.01 -11.90 -11.49
N CYS A 97 6.49 -10.93 -12.26
CA CYS A 97 5.73 -10.16 -13.25
C CYS A 97 6.51 -10.10 -14.57
N LEU A 98 6.77 -11.26 -15.18
CA LEU A 98 7.68 -11.38 -16.34
C LEU A 98 7.18 -10.62 -17.59
N ASP A 99 5.88 -10.44 -17.71
CA ASP A 99 5.23 -9.63 -18.76
C ASP A 99 5.02 -8.17 -18.33
N GLY A 100 5.55 -7.78 -17.18
CA GLY A 100 5.40 -6.47 -16.57
C GLY A 100 4.02 -6.20 -15.99
N ARG A 101 3.15 -7.21 -15.81
CA ARG A 101 1.78 -7.01 -15.30
C ARG A 101 1.59 -7.68 -13.94
N PHE A 102 0.75 -7.09 -13.10
CA PHE A 102 0.38 -7.64 -11.79
C PHE A 102 -1.04 -7.26 -11.40
N PRO A 103 -1.78 -8.07 -10.61
CA PRO A 103 -3.09 -7.67 -10.10
C PRO A 103 -2.99 -6.46 -9.17
N SER A 104 -3.76 -5.41 -9.42
CA SER A 104 -3.77 -4.21 -8.56
C SER A 104 -4.22 -4.56 -7.14
N VAL A 105 -3.39 -4.19 -6.16
CA VAL A 105 -3.74 -4.10 -4.74
C VAL A 105 -4.63 -2.88 -4.51
N GLY A 106 -4.38 -1.78 -5.24
CA GLY A 106 -5.12 -0.52 -5.21
C GLY A 106 -6.61 -0.64 -5.56
N ARG A 107 -6.99 -1.72 -6.24
CA ARG A 107 -8.39 -2.11 -6.50
C ARG A 107 -9.18 -2.37 -5.22
N PHE A 108 -8.55 -2.98 -4.21
CA PHE A 108 -9.20 -3.33 -2.95
C PHE A 108 -8.74 -2.44 -1.79
N HIS A 109 -7.53 -1.89 -1.88
CA HIS A 109 -6.89 -1.13 -0.81
C HIS A 109 -6.33 0.20 -1.36
N PRO A 110 -7.12 1.30 -1.32
CA PRO A 110 -6.74 2.59 -1.91
C PRO A 110 -5.36 3.14 -1.55
N PRO A 111 -4.80 2.93 -0.33
CA PRO A 111 -3.43 3.34 0.00
C PRO A 111 -2.35 2.82 -0.96
N ALA A 112 -2.59 1.70 -1.66
CA ALA A 112 -1.63 1.15 -2.63
C ALA A 112 -1.55 1.94 -3.96
N GLN A 113 -2.56 2.75 -4.32
CA GLN A 113 -2.67 3.34 -5.67
C GLN A 113 -1.48 4.22 -6.06
N ARG A 114 -0.98 5.06 -5.14
CA ARG A 114 0.20 5.92 -5.43
C ARG A 114 1.47 5.11 -5.60
N LEU A 115 1.61 4.01 -4.86
CA LEU A 115 2.75 3.10 -4.96
C LEU A 115 2.72 2.35 -6.29
N GLU A 116 1.54 1.91 -6.73
CA GLU A 116 1.36 1.29 -8.06
C GLU A 116 1.73 2.25 -9.18
N ARG A 117 1.21 3.48 -9.17
CA ARG A 117 1.54 4.48 -10.18
C ARG A 117 3.02 4.87 -10.16
N THR A 118 3.65 4.87 -8.99
CA THR A 118 5.11 5.05 -8.86
C THR A 118 5.86 3.93 -9.58
N MET A 119 5.46 2.67 -9.38
CA MET A 119 6.06 1.53 -10.09
C MET A 119 5.84 1.61 -11.60
N THR A 120 4.66 2.06 -12.05
CA THR A 120 4.38 2.32 -13.45
C THR A 120 5.37 3.32 -14.03
N ASP A 121 5.54 4.48 -13.41
CA ASP A 121 6.41 5.53 -13.95
C ASP A 121 7.91 5.16 -13.93
N LEU A 122 8.36 4.48 -12.87
CA LEU A 122 9.78 4.15 -12.69
C LEU A 122 10.20 2.90 -13.47
N PHE A 123 9.40 1.84 -13.45
CA PHE A 123 9.77 0.51 -13.96
C PHE A 123 8.93 0.04 -15.14
N GLY A 124 7.78 0.67 -15.41
CA GLY A 124 6.86 0.25 -16.46
C GLY A 124 5.91 -0.88 -16.06
N LEU A 125 5.91 -1.27 -14.78
CA LEU A 125 5.01 -2.30 -14.24
C LEU A 125 3.54 -1.83 -14.31
N GLN A 126 2.66 -2.68 -14.83
CA GLN A 126 1.26 -2.36 -15.11
C GLN A 126 0.33 -3.04 -14.10
N PRO A 127 -0.31 -2.27 -13.19
CA PRO A 127 -1.33 -2.81 -12.30
C PRO A 127 -2.61 -3.09 -13.10
N MET A 128 -3.03 -4.36 -13.12
CA MET A 128 -4.25 -4.82 -13.78
C MET A 128 -5.47 -4.41 -12.96
N ASP A 129 -6.49 -3.89 -13.64
CA ASP A 129 -7.75 -3.42 -13.05
C ASP A 129 -7.59 -2.29 -12.01
N ALA A 130 -6.50 -1.52 -12.10
CA ALA A 130 -6.28 -0.38 -11.22
C ALA A 130 -7.30 0.74 -11.48
N PRO A 131 -7.82 1.39 -10.42
CA PRO A 131 -8.83 2.43 -10.58
C PRO A 131 -8.28 3.75 -11.15
N ASP A 132 -6.96 3.99 -11.04
CA ASP A 132 -6.30 5.20 -11.54
C ASP A 132 -4.92 4.86 -12.13
N LEU A 133 -4.78 5.04 -13.45
CA LEU A 133 -3.56 4.79 -14.21
C LEU A 133 -2.84 6.07 -14.65
N ARG A 134 -3.23 7.24 -14.13
CA ARG A 134 -2.56 8.50 -14.48
C ARG A 134 -1.10 8.47 -14.00
N PRO A 135 -0.16 9.12 -14.71
CA PRO A 135 1.21 9.29 -14.22
C PRO A 135 1.24 9.95 -12.84
N TRP A 136 2.19 9.57 -11.99
CA TRP A 136 2.36 10.06 -10.62
C TRP A 136 3.59 10.95 -10.46
N LEU A 137 4.75 10.49 -10.89
CA LEU A 137 6.03 11.19 -10.85
C LEU A 137 6.33 11.91 -12.17
N ASP A 138 6.12 11.24 -13.32
CA ASP A 138 6.35 11.87 -14.62
C ASP A 138 5.12 12.67 -15.05
N HIS A 139 5.15 13.98 -14.80
CA HIS A 139 4.14 14.92 -15.27
C HIS A 139 4.29 15.30 -16.76
N GLY A 140 4.84 14.41 -17.59
CA GLY A 140 5.13 14.65 -19.00
C GLY A 140 6.35 15.57 -19.21
N ARG A 141 7.32 15.49 -18.30
CA ARG A 141 8.50 16.38 -18.28
C ARG A 141 9.80 15.60 -18.36
N TRP A 142 9.79 14.31 -18.06
CA TRP A 142 11.00 13.51 -18.12
C TRP A 142 11.44 13.29 -19.57
N THR A 143 12.75 13.19 -19.77
CA THR A 143 13.37 12.95 -21.09
C THR A 143 13.38 11.47 -21.46
N VAL A 144 13.02 10.60 -20.52
CA VAL A 144 12.98 9.14 -20.67
C VAL A 144 11.80 8.58 -19.86
N ARG A 145 11.14 7.54 -20.37
CA ARG A 145 10.14 6.77 -19.62
C ARG A 145 10.77 5.54 -18.98
N HIS A 146 10.25 5.13 -17.83
CA HIS A 146 10.69 3.93 -17.10
C HIS A 146 12.20 3.92 -16.81
N PRO A 147 12.76 4.98 -16.20
CA PRO A 147 14.22 5.13 -16.02
C PRO A 147 14.88 4.00 -15.23
N LEU A 148 14.12 3.26 -14.41
CA LEU A 148 14.60 2.12 -13.63
C LEU A 148 14.18 0.76 -14.22
N GLY A 149 13.48 0.77 -15.35
CA GLY A 149 13.05 -0.43 -16.09
C GLY A 149 13.65 -0.49 -17.50
N ALA A 150 12.86 -0.99 -18.45
CA ALA A 150 13.21 -0.89 -19.87
C ALA A 150 12.97 0.55 -20.34
N ALA A 151 14.03 1.37 -20.32
CA ALA A 151 13.97 2.77 -20.69
C ALA A 151 13.42 2.96 -22.11
N THR A 152 12.38 3.77 -22.26
CA THR A 152 11.75 4.07 -23.56
C THR A 152 11.65 5.57 -23.81
N ALA A 153 11.24 5.93 -25.03
CA ALA A 153 11.04 7.32 -25.43
C ALA A 153 10.08 8.06 -24.48
N PRO A 154 10.30 9.38 -24.27
CA PRO A 154 9.53 10.17 -23.32
C PRO A 154 8.03 10.23 -23.64
N THR A 155 7.24 10.51 -22.61
CA THR A 155 5.82 10.82 -22.72
C THR A 155 5.61 12.07 -23.58
N PRO A 156 4.66 12.07 -24.53
CA PRO A 156 4.14 13.32 -25.07
C PRO A 156 3.61 14.21 -23.92
N PRO A 157 3.66 15.55 -24.03
CA PRO A 157 3.17 16.43 -22.98
C PRO A 157 1.74 16.05 -22.55
N LEU A 158 1.54 15.90 -21.24
CA LEU A 158 0.22 15.58 -20.70
C LEU A 158 -0.72 16.77 -20.87
N PRO A 159 -2.02 16.53 -21.11
CA PRO A 159 -3.00 17.61 -21.08
C PRO A 159 -3.05 18.24 -19.68
N PRO A 160 -3.45 19.52 -19.56
CA PRO A 160 -3.61 20.18 -18.26
C PRO A 160 -4.50 19.35 -17.34
N TYR A 161 -4.13 19.27 -16.07
CA TYR A 161 -4.94 18.58 -15.07
C TYR A 161 -6.31 19.25 -14.97
N ARG A 162 -7.37 18.52 -15.33
CA ARG A 162 -8.74 19.00 -15.17
C ARG A 162 -9.13 18.86 -13.70
N PHE A 163 -9.25 19.98 -13.00
CA PHE A 163 -9.92 20.02 -11.71
C PHE A 163 -11.40 19.64 -11.90
N LEU A 164 -11.90 18.76 -11.04
CA LEU A 164 -13.32 18.45 -11.03
C LEU A 164 -14.07 19.71 -10.59
N PRO A 165 -15.15 20.10 -11.28
CA PRO A 165 -15.99 21.20 -10.81
C PRO A 165 -16.54 20.83 -9.45
N VAL A 166 -16.41 21.75 -8.49
CA VAL A 166 -17.16 21.72 -7.24
C VAL A 166 -18.35 22.65 -7.41
N GLU A 167 -19.53 22.19 -7.04
CA GLU A 167 -20.77 22.96 -7.01
C GLU A 167 -21.35 22.90 -5.58
N GLY A 168 -21.93 23.99 -5.11
CA GLY A 168 -22.59 24.04 -3.80
C GLY A 168 -22.76 25.46 -3.27
N GLU A 169 -23.81 25.69 -2.49
CA GLU A 169 -24.13 27.02 -1.92
C GLU A 169 -23.03 27.53 -0.98
N SER A 170 -22.29 26.62 -0.34
CA SER A 170 -21.15 26.94 0.53
C SER A 170 -19.80 27.00 -0.20
N LEU A 171 -19.78 26.92 -1.53
CA LEU A 171 -18.54 27.06 -2.30
C LEU A 171 -18.08 28.52 -2.26
N HIS A 172 -16.97 28.76 -1.57
CA HIS A 172 -16.30 30.05 -1.59
C HIS A 172 -15.00 29.95 -2.38
N GLN A 173 -14.94 30.65 -3.52
CA GLN A 173 -13.70 30.79 -4.28
C GLN A 173 -13.01 32.10 -3.87
N ILE A 174 -11.82 31.99 -3.28
CA ILE A 174 -10.98 33.14 -2.96
C ILE A 174 -10.00 33.33 -4.12
N PRO A 175 -10.14 34.38 -4.95
CA PRO A 175 -9.14 34.67 -5.97
C PRO A 175 -7.86 35.10 -5.25
N VAL A 176 -6.87 34.22 -5.21
CA VAL A 176 -5.52 34.63 -4.87
C VAL A 176 -4.98 35.36 -6.09
N GLY A 177 -4.64 36.65 -5.93
CA GLY A 177 -3.97 37.42 -6.98
C GLY A 177 -2.62 36.79 -7.35
N PRO A 178 -1.76 37.48 -8.15
CA PRO A 178 -0.45 36.98 -8.49
C PRO A 178 0.34 36.60 -7.22
N VAL A 179 0.53 35.29 -7.01
CA VAL A 179 1.29 34.77 -5.89
C VAL A 179 2.76 35.10 -6.16
N HIS A 180 3.25 36.15 -5.51
CA HIS A 180 4.68 36.43 -5.45
C HIS A 180 5.26 35.42 -4.46
N ALA A 181 6.16 34.55 -4.91
CA ALA A 181 6.89 33.61 -4.05
C ALA A 181 7.92 34.36 -3.18
N GLY A 182 7.46 35.22 -2.28
CA GLY A 182 8.25 35.83 -1.23
C GLY A 182 8.27 34.96 0.03
N ILE A 183 9.38 35.00 0.77
CA ILE A 183 9.45 34.45 2.13
C ILE A 183 8.43 35.20 2.99
N ILE A 184 7.53 34.46 3.65
CA ILE A 184 6.57 35.04 4.59
C ILE A 184 7.29 35.17 5.93
N GLU A 185 7.70 36.39 6.28
CA GLU A 185 8.24 36.69 7.62
C GLU A 185 7.10 36.53 8.67
N PRO A 186 7.32 35.88 9.82
CA PRO A 186 6.31 35.79 10.86
C PRO A 186 6.12 37.16 11.54
N GLY A 187 4.85 37.56 11.73
CA GLY A 187 4.44 38.70 12.54
C GLY A 187 4.08 38.31 13.97
#